data_AF-A0A940TSV4-F1
#
_entry.id   AF-A0A940TSV4-F1
#
_cell.length_a   1.000
_cell.length_b   1.000
_cell.length_c   1.000
_cell.angle_alpha   90.00
_cell.angle_beta   90.00
_cell.angle_gamma   90.00
#
_symmetry.space_group_name_H-M   'P 1'
#
loop_
_entity.id
_entity.type
_entity.pdbx_description
1 polymer ?
#
loop_
_entity_poly.entity_id
_entity_poly.type
_entity_poly.pdbx_seq_one_letter_code
_entity_poly.pdbx_strand_id
1 'polypeptide(L)'
;MSPVSAIILFAGIYYGAAYGGSTTSILVNIPGEASSVVTCIDGYQMARNGRPGAALGISAIGSFIGGTFSVVALMLLVFPLAKAAVLFGPPEYFSLICMSMTIVVYLAHGSLMKAIIMAIVGLILSTVGLDFITGVQRFT
;
A
#
# COMPACT_ATOMS: atom_id res chain seq x y z
N MET A 1 7.56 -18.02 -17.60
CA MET A 1 8.23 -16.70 -17.54
C MET A 1 9.50 -16.84 -16.72
N SER A 2 10.59 -16.15 -17.06
CA SER A 2 11.76 -16.12 -16.16
C SER A 2 11.34 -15.43 -14.84
N PRO A 3 11.87 -15.85 -13.67
CA PRO A 3 11.57 -15.20 -12.39
C PRO A 3 11.84 -13.69 -12.41
N VAL A 4 12.90 -13.29 -13.12
CA VAL A 4 13.25 -11.88 -13.33
C VAL A 4 12.16 -11.14 -14.10
N SER A 5 11.64 -11.72 -15.20
CA SER A 5 10.56 -11.13 -15.97
C SER A 5 9.27 -11.00 -15.17
N ALA A 6 8.96 -11.96 -14.28
CA ALA A 6 7.79 -11.89 -13.41
C ALA A 6 7.93 -10.74 -12.39
N ILE A 7 9.11 -10.57 -11.78
CA ILE A 7 9.38 -9.48 -10.85
C ILE A 7 9.27 -8.12 -11.55
N ILE A 8 9.83 -7.98 -12.76
CA ILE A 8 9.74 -6.74 -13.55
C ILE A 8 8.27 -6.41 -13.87
N LEU A 9 7.47 -7.42 -14.24
CA LEU A 9 6.04 -7.24 -14.49
C LEU A 9 5.30 -6.75 -13.23
N PHE A 10 5.50 -7.42 -12.09
CA PHE A 10 4.86 -7.02 -10.84
C PHE A 10 5.29 -5.62 -10.39
N ALA A 11 6.56 -5.26 -10.57
CA ALA A 11 7.03 -3.90 -10.31
C ALA A 11 6.32 -2.89 -11.21
N GLY A 12 6.18 -3.17 -12.51
CA GLY A 12 5.44 -2.32 -13.44
C GLY A 12 3.98 -2.10 -13.03
N ILE A 13 3.29 -3.17 -12.62
CA ILE A 13 1.91 -3.08 -12.12
C ILE A 13 1.85 -2.23 -10.85
N TYR A 14 2.76 -2.48 -9.90
CA TYR A 14 2.81 -1.76 -8.63
C TYR A 14 3.04 -0.25 -8.82
N TYR A 15 4.10 0.13 -9.56
CA TYR A 15 4.39 1.55 -9.82
C TYR A 15 3.31 2.22 -10.68
N GLY A 16 2.75 1.49 -11.64
CA GLY A 16 1.64 1.98 -12.46
C GLY A 16 0.38 2.25 -11.64
N ALA A 17 0.02 1.35 -10.73
CA ALA A 17 -1.13 1.53 -9.83
C ALA A 17 -0.91 2.67 -8.84
N ALA A 18 0.26 2.72 -8.20
CA ALA A 18 0.60 3.75 -7.21
C ALA A 18 0.56 5.16 -7.82
N TYR A 19 1.13 5.35 -9.02
CA TYR A 19 1.01 6.64 -9.73
C TYR A 19 -0.40 6.89 -10.27
N GLY A 20 -1.08 5.85 -10.78
CA GLY A 20 -2.42 5.95 -11.36
C GLY A 20 -3.45 6.56 -10.40
N GLY A 21 -3.36 6.23 -9.11
CA GLY A 21 -4.22 6.81 -8.06
C GLY A 21 -4.09 8.34 -7.93
N SER A 22 -2.98 8.93 -8.35
CA SER A 22 -2.80 10.38 -8.35
C SER A 22 -3.70 11.09 -9.37
N THR A 23 -4.06 10.43 -10.48
CA THR A 23 -4.88 11.04 -11.53
C THR A 23 -6.31 11.28 -11.04
N THR A 24 -6.92 10.29 -10.38
CA THR A 24 -8.26 10.43 -9.78
C THR A 24 -8.24 11.41 -8.61
N SER A 25 -7.14 11.43 -7.85
CA SER A 25 -6.92 12.37 -6.75
C SER A 25 -6.92 13.83 -7.23
N ILE A 26 -6.19 14.10 -8.32
CA ILE A 26 -6.03 15.45 -8.89
C ILE A 26 -7.29 15.93 -9.59
N LEU A 27 -7.96 15.07 -10.37
CA LEU A 27 -9.06 15.53 -11.23
C LEU A 27 -10.40 15.57 -10.52
N VAL A 28 -10.67 14.63 -9.62
CA VAL A 28 -12.00 14.44 -9.02
C VAL A 28 -12.00 14.33 -7.51
N ASN A 29 -10.87 14.59 -6.84
CA ASN A 29 -10.74 14.59 -5.37
C ASN A 29 -11.07 13.23 -4.70
N ILE A 30 -10.81 12.12 -5.41
CA ILE A 30 -11.04 10.77 -4.90
C ILE A 30 -9.69 10.05 -4.80
N PRO A 31 -9.12 9.90 -3.57
CA PRO A 31 -7.84 9.24 -3.38
C PRO A 31 -7.97 7.73 -3.58
N GLY A 32 -7.12 7.17 -4.45
CA GLY A 32 -7.04 5.72 -4.66
C GLY A 32 -6.26 4.98 -3.57
N GLU A 33 -5.36 5.69 -2.89
CA GLU A 33 -4.54 5.17 -1.79
C GLU A 33 -4.42 6.20 -0.67
N ALA A 34 -4.13 5.75 0.55
CA ALA A 34 -3.88 6.63 1.70
C ALA A 34 -2.74 7.63 1.43
N SER A 35 -1.71 7.22 0.68
CA SER A 35 -0.59 8.05 0.24
C SER A 35 -1.03 9.18 -0.71
N SER A 36 -2.09 8.97 -1.48
CA SER A 36 -2.60 9.92 -2.49
C SER A 36 -3.52 10.99 -1.91
N VAL A 37 -3.88 10.91 -0.63
CA VAL A 37 -4.72 11.92 0.04
C VAL A 37 -4.07 13.30 0.01
N VAL A 38 -2.74 13.38 0.17
CA VAL A 38 -2.01 14.65 0.09
C VAL A 38 -2.09 15.24 -1.33
N THR A 39 -2.04 14.37 -2.35
CA THR A 39 -2.20 14.76 -3.76
C THR A 39 -3.60 15.35 -4.03
N CYS A 40 -4.63 14.87 -3.34
CA CYS A 40 -5.97 15.49 -3.41
C CYS A 40 -5.95 16.94 -2.88
N ILE A 41 -5.19 17.23 -1.82
CA ILE A 41 -5.21 18.56 -1.19
C ILE A 41 -4.66 19.62 -2.16
N ASP A 42 -3.46 19.41 -2.69
CA ASP A 42 -2.79 20.40 -3.54
C ASP A 42 -3.17 20.25 -5.02
N GLY A 43 -3.23 19.00 -5.50
CA GLY A 43 -3.48 18.66 -6.90
C GLY A 43 -4.89 19.04 -7.35
N TYR A 44 -5.91 18.73 -6.53
CA TYR A 44 -7.29 19.10 -6.84
C TYR A 44 -7.51 20.61 -6.84
N GLN A 45 -6.86 21.34 -5.93
CA GLN A 45 -6.91 22.80 -5.92
C GLN A 45 -6.28 23.39 -7.19
N MET A 46 -5.14 22.87 -7.64
CA MET A 46 -4.54 23.29 -8.92
C MET A 46 -5.43 22.96 -10.12
N ALA A 47 -6.09 21.79 -10.12
CA ALA A 47 -7.04 21.43 -11.17
C ALA A 47 -8.24 22.39 -11.20
N ARG A 48 -8.80 22.74 -10.03
CA ARG A 48 -9.88 23.73 -9.90
C ARG A 48 -9.48 25.14 -10.34
N ASN A 49 -8.20 25.50 -10.18
CA ASN A 49 -7.64 26.76 -10.65
C ASN A 49 -7.33 26.75 -12.17
N GLY A 50 -7.87 25.79 -12.93
CA GLY A 50 -7.70 25.70 -14.39
C GLY A 50 -6.35 25.15 -14.82
N ARG A 51 -5.57 24.54 -13.91
CA ARG A 51 -4.22 24.00 -14.19
C ARG A 51 -4.12 22.48 -14.01
N PRO A 52 -5.05 21.65 -14.53
CA PRO A 52 -5.04 20.20 -14.31
C PRO A 52 -3.82 19.50 -14.94
N GLY A 53 -3.41 19.92 -16.15
CA GLY A 53 -2.24 19.33 -16.82
C GLY A 53 -0.93 19.58 -16.08
N ALA A 54 -0.76 20.78 -15.51
CA ALA A 54 0.41 21.10 -14.70
C ALA A 54 0.43 20.28 -13.39
N ALA A 55 -0.72 20.10 -12.73
CA ALA A 55 -0.82 19.26 -11.54
C ALA A 55 -0.46 17.80 -11.83
N LEU A 56 -0.97 17.23 -12.93
CA LEU A 56 -0.63 15.87 -13.38
C LEU A 56 0.86 15.74 -13.71
N GLY A 57 1.45 16.72 -14.41
CA GLY A 57 2.87 16.73 -14.74
C GLY A 57 3.78 16.78 -13.51
N ILE A 58 3.44 17.64 -12.52
CA ILE A 58 4.16 17.71 -11.24
C ILE A 58 4.07 16.38 -10.50
N SER A 59 2.89 15.76 -10.45
CA SER A 59 2.69 14.45 -9.83
C SER A 59 3.55 13.37 -10.51
N ALA A 60 3.59 13.35 -11.85
CA ALA A 60 4.37 12.37 -12.61
C ALA A 60 5.88 12.51 -12.35
N ILE A 61 6.40 13.73 -12.45
CA ILE A 61 7.82 14.01 -12.25
C ILE A 61 8.22 13.76 -10.79
N GLY A 62 7.39 14.20 -9.84
CA GLY A 62 7.60 13.94 -8.42
C GLY A 62 7.64 12.44 -8.10
N SER A 63 6.71 11.68 -8.67
CA SER A 63 6.64 10.22 -8.52
C SER A 63 7.85 9.53 -9.13
N PHE A 64 8.32 9.98 -10.30
CA PHE A 64 9.50 9.43 -10.95
C PHE A 64 10.77 9.65 -10.12
N ILE A 65 10.98 10.89 -9.65
CA ILE A 65 12.16 11.24 -8.85
C ILE A 65 12.12 10.51 -7.50
N GLY A 66 10.98 10.57 -6.79
CA GLY A 66 10.81 9.92 -5.49
C GLY A 66 10.91 8.41 -5.58
N GLY A 67 10.31 7.80 -6.61
CA GLY A 67 10.40 6.37 -6.87
C GLY A 67 11.83 5.93 -7.17
N THR A 68 12.53 6.64 -8.07
CA THR A 68 13.93 6.34 -8.41
C THR A 68 14.84 6.49 -7.19
N PHE A 69 14.68 7.58 -6.44
CA PHE A 69 15.45 7.81 -5.22
C PHE A 69 15.20 6.71 -4.18
N SER A 70 13.94 6.30 -3.99
CA SER A 70 13.57 5.23 -3.06
C SER A 70 14.19 3.88 -3.45
N VAL A 71 14.23 3.56 -4.75
CA VAL A 71 14.88 2.33 -5.24
C VAL A 71 16.38 2.36 -4.96
N VAL A 72 17.06 3.47 -5.27
CA VAL A 72 18.50 3.61 -5.01
C VAL A 72 18.78 3.55 -3.50
N ALA A 73 18.00 4.25 -2.68
CA ALA A 73 18.13 4.21 -1.23
C ALA A 73 17.90 2.79 -0.68
N LEU A 74 16.90 2.07 -1.20
CA LEU A 74 16.65 0.69 -0.83
C LEU A 74 17.84 -0.21 -1.22
N MET A 75 18.42 -0.06 -2.41
CA MET A 75 19.60 -0.82 -2.83
C MET A 75 20.78 -0.64 -1.87
N LEU A 76 20.96 0.57 -1.32
CA LEU A 76 22.02 0.84 -0.33
C LEU A 76 21.71 0.25 1.05
N LEU A 77 20.44 0.24 1.43
CA LEU A 77 19.97 -0.21 2.76
C LEU A 77 19.51 -1.67 2.79
N VAL A 78 19.54 -2.39 1.66
CA VAL A 78 18.94 -3.73 1.55
C VAL A 78 19.59 -4.74 2.50
N PHE A 79 20.92 -4.68 2.67
CA PHE A 79 21.65 -5.62 3.52
C PHE A 79 21.27 -5.53 5.01
N PRO A 80 21.30 -4.35 5.65
CA PRO A 80 20.85 -4.24 7.04
C PRO A 80 19.36 -4.55 7.19
N LEU A 81 18.51 -4.15 6.24
CA LEU A 81 17.08 -4.49 6.26
C LEU A 81 16.84 -6.00 6.19
N ALA A 82 17.56 -6.72 5.33
CA ALA A 82 17.43 -8.17 5.20
C ALA A 82 17.83 -8.88 6.50
N LYS A 83 18.90 -8.43 7.16
CA LYS A 83 19.29 -8.98 8.47
C LYS A 83 18.22 -8.75 9.53
N ALA A 84 17.62 -7.56 9.56
CA ALA A 84 16.52 -7.26 10.47
C ALA A 84 15.29 -8.13 10.16
N ALA A 85 14.95 -8.31 8.88
CA ALA A 85 13.80 -9.11 8.46
C ALA A 85 13.93 -10.59 8.86
N VAL A 86 15.13 -11.18 8.82
CA VAL A 86 15.35 -12.57 9.25
C VAL A 86 15.18 -12.76 10.76
N LEU A 87 15.31 -11.68 11.56
CA LEU A 87 15.07 -11.73 12.99
C LEU A 87 13.58 -11.69 13.37
N PHE A 88 12.69 -11.35 12.42
CA PHE A 88 11.25 -11.38 12.67
C PHE A 88 10.77 -12.83 12.83
N GLY A 89 10.36 -13.16 14.04
CA GLY A 89 9.78 -14.45 14.35
C GLY A 89 8.25 -14.41 14.43
N PRO A 90 7.64 -15.55 14.77
CA PRO A 90 6.20 -15.66 14.98
C PRO A 90 5.61 -14.59 15.94
N PRO A 91 6.24 -14.25 17.10
CA PRO A 91 5.64 -13.26 18.00
C PRO A 91 5.67 -11.85 17.42
N GLU A 92 6.73 -11.47 16.69
CA GLU A 92 6.81 -10.16 16.03
C GLU A 92 5.74 -10.03 14.95
N TYR A 93 5.56 -11.05 14.10
CA TYR A 93 4.49 -11.08 13.09
C TYR A 93 3.10 -10.99 13.72
N PHE A 94 2.85 -11.73 14.80
CA PHE A 94 1.57 -11.67 15.52
C PHE A 94 1.31 -10.25 16.06
N SER A 95 2.31 -9.65 16.72
CA SER A 95 2.19 -8.30 17.27
C SER A 95 1.94 -7.24 16.20
N LEU A 96 2.60 -7.34 15.04
CA LEU A 96 2.39 -6.46 13.90
C LEU A 96 0.98 -6.56 13.33
N ILE A 97 0.44 -7.77 13.21
CA ILE A 97 -0.92 -7.99 12.71
C ILE A 97 -1.96 -7.49 13.72
N CYS A 98 -1.74 -7.72 15.02
CA CYS A 98 -2.62 -7.15 16.05
C CYS A 98 -2.57 -5.61 16.03
N MET A 99 -1.38 -5.02 15.86
CA MET A 99 -1.23 -3.57 15.77
C MET A 99 -1.95 -3.00 14.55
N SER A 100 -1.79 -3.64 13.38
CA SER A 100 -2.47 -3.19 12.15
C SER A 100 -4.00 -3.27 12.29
N MET A 101 -4.52 -4.37 12.84
CA MET A 101 -5.95 -4.51 13.13
C MET A 101 -6.45 -3.45 14.12
N THR A 102 -5.67 -3.16 15.16
CA THR A 102 -6.02 -2.11 16.13
C THR A 102 -6.13 -0.74 15.46
N ILE A 103 -5.19 -0.41 14.56
CA ILE A 103 -5.21 0.85 13.80
C ILE A 103 -6.43 0.91 12.87
N VAL A 104 -6.75 -0.18 12.17
CA VAL A 104 -7.92 -0.27 11.28
C VAL A 104 -9.23 -0.06 12.05
N VAL A 105 -9.37 -0.71 13.20
CA VAL A 105 -10.55 -0.56 14.07
C VAL A 105 -10.65 0.86 14.62
N TYR A 106 -9.51 1.49 14.94
CA TYR A 106 -9.47 2.87 15.43
C TYR A 106 -9.87 3.89 14.35
N LEU A 107 -9.45 3.68 13.10
CA LEU A 107 -9.78 4.56 11.97
C LEU A 107 -11.23 4.39 11.49
N ALA A 108 -11.89 3.28 11.84
CA ALA A 108 -13.27 3.03 11.48
C ALA A 108 -14.21 4.04 12.15
N HIS A 109 -14.79 4.94 11.36
CA HIS A 109 -15.83 5.85 11.83
C HIS A 109 -17.12 5.07 12.19
N GLY A 110 -17.61 5.24 13.43
CA GLY A 110 -18.88 4.67 13.88
C GLY A 110 -18.77 3.84 15.16
N SER A 111 -19.45 2.70 15.20
CA SER A 111 -19.48 1.82 16.39
C SER A 111 -18.25 0.94 16.45
N LEU A 112 -17.43 1.13 17.49
CA LEU A 112 -16.23 0.33 17.78
C LEU A 112 -16.54 -1.17 17.83
N MET A 113 -17.66 -1.55 18.45
CA MET A 113 -18.07 -2.96 18.53
C MET A 113 -18.33 -3.58 17.16
N LYS A 114 -18.96 -2.85 16.24
CA LYS A 114 -19.17 -3.34 14.87
C LYS A 114 -17.85 -3.50 14.13
N ALA A 115 -16.91 -2.58 14.30
CA ALA A 115 -15.59 -2.66 13.68
C ALA A 115 -14.80 -3.89 14.18
N ILE A 116 -14.82 -4.15 15.49
CA ILE A 116 -14.17 -5.33 16.08
C ILE A 116 -14.80 -6.63 15.55
N ILE A 117 -16.14 -6.71 15.52
CA ILE A 117 -16.84 -7.90 14.99
C ILE A 117 -16.46 -8.14 13.52
N MET A 118 -16.44 -7.10 12.69
CA MET A 118 -16.06 -7.23 11.28
C MET A 118 -14.59 -7.62 11.10
N ALA A 119 -13.69 -7.12 11.95
CA ALA A 119 -12.28 -7.51 11.93
C ALA A 119 -12.10 -9.01 12.28
N ILE A 120 -12.82 -9.51 13.29
CA ILE A 120 -12.80 -10.93 13.66
C ILE A 120 -13.38 -11.80 12.54
N VAL A 121 -14.51 -11.40 11.96
CA VAL A 121 -15.11 -12.12 10.82
C VAL A 121 -14.13 -12.15 9.64
N GLY A 122 -13.49 -11.03 9.32
CA GLY A 122 -12.47 -10.95 8.28
C GLY A 122 -11.27 -11.87 8.55
N LEU A 123 -10.80 -11.95 9.80
CA LEU A 123 -9.74 -12.89 10.19
C LEU A 123 -10.16 -14.34 9.97
N ILE A 124 -11.36 -14.72 10.38
CA ILE A 124 -11.88 -16.09 10.18
C ILE A 124 -11.95 -16.41 8.68
N LEU A 125 -12.51 -15.51 7.87
CA LEU A 125 -12.59 -15.70 6.41
C LEU A 125 -11.21 -15.77 5.76
N SER A 126 -10.23 -15.01 6.26
CA SER A 126 -8.86 -15.04 5.76
C SER A 126 -8.14 -16.37 6.04
N THR A 127 -8.65 -17.22 6.95
CA THR A 127 -8.07 -18.55 7.20
C THR A 127 -8.55 -19.62 6.23
N VAL A 128 -9.58 -19.33 5.42
CA VAL A 128 -10.12 -20.23 4.40
C VAL A 128 -9.25 -20.15 3.15
N GLY A 129 -8.74 -21.29 2.69
CA GLY A 129 -7.94 -21.40 1.46
C GLY A 129 -6.49 -21.78 1.73
N LEU A 130 -5.60 -21.35 0.82
CA LEU A 130 -4.17 -21.66 0.93
C LEU A 130 -3.46 -20.70 1.88
N ASP A 131 -2.73 -21.24 2.84
CA ASP A 131 -1.76 -20.48 3.59
C ASP A 131 -0.64 -20.00 2.67
N PHE A 132 -0.46 -18.67 2.53
CA PHE A 132 0.54 -18.07 1.64
C PHE A 132 1.99 -18.36 2.05
N ILE A 133 2.26 -18.71 3.30
CA ILE A 133 3.59 -18.98 3.84
C ILE A 133 3.91 -20.46 3.76
N THR A 134 2.98 -21.32 4.18
CA THR A 134 3.22 -22.77 4.30
C THR A 134 2.68 -23.57 3.12
N GLY A 135 1.81 -22.99 2.28
CA GLY A 135 1.16 -23.66 1.15
C GLY A 135 0.13 -24.72 1.57
N VAL A 136 -0.14 -24.85 2.87
CA VAL A 136 -1.10 -25.82 3.41
C VAL A 136 -2.51 -25.27 3.23
N GLN A 137 -3.40 -26.12 2.74
CA GLN A 137 -4.81 -25.79 2.59
C GLN A 137 -5.51 -25.83 3.96
N ARG A 138 -6.14 -24.72 4.34
CA ARG A 138 -6.84 -24.56 5.63
C ARG A 138 -8.32 -24.31 5.35
N PHE A 139 -9.17 -25.00 6.09
CA PHE A 139 -10.63 -24.82 6.07
C PHE A 139 -11.23 -24.72 4.65
N THR A 140 -10.96 -25.69 3.77
CA THR A 140 -11.70 -25.85 2.50
C THR A 140 -13.18 -26.03 2.74
#